data_AF-A0A9Q1FG23-F1
#
_entry.id   AF-A0A9Q1FG23-F1
#
_cell.length_a   1.000
_cell.length_b   1.000
_cell.length_c   1.000
_cell.angle_alpha   90.00
_cell.angle_beta   90.00
_cell.angle_gamma   90.00
#
_symmetry.space_group_name_H-M   'P 1'
#
loop_
_entity.id
_entity.type
_entity.pdbx_description
1 polymer ?
#
loop_
_entity_poly.entity_id
_entity_poly.type
_entity_poly.pdbx_seq_one_letter_code
_entity_poly.pdbx_strand_id
1 'polypeptide(L)'
;MDVWLLVRDVRVADQGRYTCSVLTNRGSVELSTSLKVIARYSDPAVWSVPERNIEDDMAVTMFCQAVGGFPRGTVQWFDQYGTNWTRSAQDGRAGKGRRAL
;
A
#
# COMPACT_ATOMS: atom_id res chain seq x y z
N MET A 1 -19.13 14.73 31.71
CA MET A 1 -19.59 13.77 30.70
C MET A 1 -18.57 13.82 29.59
N ASP A 2 -17.78 12.78 29.48
CA ASP A 2 -16.78 12.66 28.42
C ASP A 2 -17.43 11.92 27.25
N VAL A 3 -17.29 12.49 26.04
CA VAL A 3 -17.83 11.91 24.80
C VAL A 3 -16.64 11.42 23.98
N TRP A 4 -16.61 10.13 23.69
CA TRP A 4 -15.57 9.50 22.88
C TRP A 4 -16.17 8.70 21.73
N LEU A 5 -15.48 8.71 20.60
CA LEU A 5 -15.74 7.82 19.47
C LEU A 5 -14.65 6.75 19.44
N LEU A 6 -15.04 5.48 19.58
CA LEU A 6 -14.13 4.34 19.45
C LEU A 6 -14.36 3.66 18.10
N VAL A 7 -13.34 3.71 17.24
CA VAL A 7 -13.32 2.96 15.96
C VAL A 7 -12.55 1.66 16.19
N ARG A 8 -13.21 0.52 16.02
CA ARG A 8 -12.60 -0.82 16.14
C ARG A 8 -12.38 -1.42 14.75
N ASP A 9 -11.42 -2.34 14.65
CA ASP A 9 -11.10 -3.05 13.41
C ASP A 9 -10.90 -2.11 12.20
N VAL A 10 -10.10 -1.07 12.42
CA VAL A 10 -9.87 0.05 11.48
C VAL A 10 -9.53 -0.47 10.08
N ARG A 11 -10.29 0.02 9.09
CA ARG A 11 -10.11 -0.26 7.66
C ARG A 11 -9.66 1.01 6.95
N VAL A 12 -9.11 0.86 5.75
CA VAL A 12 -8.72 2.00 4.89
C VAL A 12 -9.91 2.95 4.63
N ALA A 13 -11.13 2.41 4.55
CA ALA A 13 -12.35 3.19 4.35
C ALA A 13 -12.71 4.11 5.53
N ASP A 14 -12.16 3.88 6.72
CA ASP A 14 -12.38 4.75 7.90
C ASP A 14 -11.51 6.01 7.86
N GLN A 15 -10.54 6.10 6.94
CA GLN A 15 -9.75 7.31 6.77
C GLN A 15 -10.66 8.48 6.37
N GLY A 16 -10.66 9.55 7.16
CA GLY A 16 -11.53 10.68 6.91
C GLY A 16 -11.53 11.71 8.02
N ARG A 17 -12.38 12.73 7.84
CA ARG A 17 -12.63 13.77 8.84
C ARG A 17 -13.82 13.38 9.69
N TYR A 18 -13.63 13.35 10.99
CA TYR A 18 -14.67 13.11 11.99
C TYR A 18 -15.01 14.42 12.68
N THR A 19 -16.30 14.71 12.80
CA THR A 19 -16.81 15.91 13.47
C THR A 19 -17.67 15.50 14.67
N CYS A 20 -17.35 16.05 15.83
CA CYS A 20 -18.22 16.02 17.01
C CYS A 20 -19.00 17.33 17.07
N SER A 21 -20.33 17.26 17.02
CA SER A 21 -21.21 18.42 17.12
C SER A 21 -22.03 18.33 18.41
N VAL A 22 -21.95 19.36 19.25
CA VAL A 22 -22.74 19.48 20.48
C VAL A 22 -23.80 20.56 20.25
N LEU A 23 -25.06 20.21 20.47
CA LEU A 23 -26.20 21.12 20.33
C LEU A 23 -26.91 21.27 21.67
N THR A 24 -27.19 22.52 22.05
CA THR A 24 -27.95 22.87 23.26
C THR A 24 -29.04 23.89 22.92
N ASN A 25 -29.93 24.18 23.87
CA ASN A 25 -30.90 25.27 23.72
C ASN A 25 -30.27 26.68 23.70
N ARG A 26 -28.97 26.81 23.92
CA ARG A 26 -28.22 28.08 23.91
C ARG A 26 -27.28 28.23 22.71
N GLY A 27 -27.13 27.20 21.88
CA GLY A 27 -26.24 27.23 20.71
C GLY A 27 -25.60 25.87 20.41
N SER A 28 -24.70 25.87 19.42
CA SER A 28 -23.95 24.70 18.97
C SER A 28 -22.45 24.96 18.89
N VAL A 29 -21.66 23.91 19.08
CA VAL A 29 -20.19 23.90 18.88
C VAL A 29 -19.82 22.63 18.13
N GLU A 30 -18.85 22.76 17.22
CA GLU A 30 -18.28 21.61 16.50
C GLU A 30 -16.78 21.52 16.68
N LEU A 31 -16.27 20.29 16.78
CA LEU A 31 -14.85 19.97 16.81
C LEU A 31 -14.56 18.90 15.76
N SER A 32 -13.59 19.15 14.89
CA SER A 32 -13.19 18.20 13.84
C SER A 32 -11.80 17.63 14.10
N THR A 33 -11.61 16.36 13.76
CA THR A 33 -10.30 15.69 13.70
C THR A 33 -10.20 14.81 12.46
N SER A 34 -8.98 14.47 12.04
CA SER A 34 -8.74 13.63 10.86
C SER A 34 -8.10 12.31 11.28
N LEU A 35 -8.73 11.20 10.91
CA LEU A 35 -8.16 9.86 11.04
C LEU A 35 -7.36 9.55 9.77
N LYS A 36 -6.07 9.24 9.91
CA LYS A 36 -5.25 8.65 8.84
C LYS A 36 -5.04 7.18 9.11
N VAL A 37 -5.13 6.36 8.07
CA VAL A 37 -4.96 4.90 8.17
C VAL A 37 -3.70 4.50 7.44
N ILE A 38 -2.92 3.60 8.05
CA ILE A 38 -1.73 2.99 7.45
C ILE A 38 -1.89 1.48 7.60
N ALA A 39 -1.79 0.76 6.49
CA ALA A 39 -1.78 -0.70 6.46
C ALA A 39 -0.39 -1.19 6.05
N ARG A 40 0.12 -2.17 6.78
CA ARG A 40 1.41 -2.80 6.44
C ARG A 40 1.26 -3.63 5.17
N TYR A 41 2.28 -3.59 4.34
CA TYR A 41 2.42 -4.53 3.24
C TYR A 41 2.69 -5.94 3.77
N SER A 42 2.28 -6.96 3.02
CA SER A 42 2.83 -8.30 3.15
C SER A 42 4.34 -8.29 2.90
N ASP A 43 5.04 -9.32 3.38
CA ASP A 43 6.40 -9.55 2.92
C ASP A 43 6.41 -9.69 1.39
N PRO A 44 7.36 -9.04 0.70
CA PRO A 44 7.41 -9.05 -0.76
C PRO A 44 7.75 -10.46 -1.25
N ALA A 45 6.91 -11.00 -2.13
CA ALA A 45 7.20 -12.22 -2.86
C ALA A 45 8.06 -11.88 -4.09
N VAL A 46 9.17 -12.58 -4.27
CA VAL A 46 10.11 -12.40 -5.39
C VAL A 46 10.24 -13.71 -6.15
N TRP A 47 10.15 -13.66 -7.47
CA TRP A 47 10.30 -14.83 -8.35
C TRP A 47 10.84 -14.43 -9.72
N SER A 48 11.25 -15.42 -10.51
CA SER A 48 11.83 -15.20 -11.83
C SER A 48 11.16 -16.05 -12.91
N VAL A 49 11.26 -15.60 -14.16
CA VAL A 49 10.91 -16.39 -15.34
C VAL A 49 12.08 -16.37 -16.33
N PRO A 50 12.69 -17.54 -16.63
CA PRO A 50 12.42 -18.85 -16.03
C PRO A 50 12.82 -18.92 -14.54
N GLU A 51 12.22 -19.84 -13.80
CA GLU A 51 12.48 -20.05 -12.36
C GLU A 51 13.78 -20.86 -12.10
N ARG A 52 14.15 -21.71 -13.06
CA ARG A 52 15.22 -22.72 -12.93
C ARG A 52 15.91 -22.92 -14.28
N ASN A 53 17.05 -23.61 -14.25
CA ASN A 53 17.89 -23.90 -15.43
C ASN A 53 18.34 -22.60 -16.13
N ILE A 54 18.76 -21.63 -15.32
CA ILE A 54 19.30 -20.37 -15.81
C ILE A 54 20.76 -20.61 -16.17
N GLU A 55 21.07 -20.47 -17.46
CA GLU A 55 22.43 -20.54 -18.00
C GLU A 55 23.04 -19.15 -18.12
N ASP A 56 24.36 -19.09 -18.30
CA ASP A 56 25.04 -17.84 -18.60
C ASP A 56 24.46 -17.21 -19.88
N ASP A 57 24.41 -15.88 -19.92
CA ASP A 57 23.80 -15.08 -21.00
C ASP A 57 22.29 -15.29 -21.24
N MET A 58 21.61 -16.09 -20.40
CA MET A 58 20.17 -16.24 -20.46
C MET A 58 19.46 -15.00 -19.91
N ALA A 59 18.54 -14.44 -20.69
CA ALA A 59 17.67 -13.37 -20.22
C ALA A 59 16.65 -13.91 -19.20
N VAL A 60 16.60 -13.28 -18.02
CA VAL A 60 15.67 -13.62 -16.94
C VAL A 60 14.84 -12.39 -16.59
N THR A 61 13.53 -12.57 -16.44
CA THR A 61 12.65 -11.52 -15.92
C THR A 61 12.39 -11.75 -14.44
N MET A 62 12.70 -10.75 -13.61
CA MET A 62 12.43 -10.77 -12.18
C MET A 62 11.13 -10.06 -11.85
N PHE A 63 10.38 -10.61 -10.91
CA PHE A 63 9.13 -10.07 -10.41
C PHE A 63 9.20 -9.89 -8.90
N CYS A 64 8.58 -8.82 -8.41
CA CYS A 64 8.42 -8.54 -6.99
C CYS A 64 7.00 -8.04 -6.74
N GLN A 65 6.33 -8.63 -5.76
CA GLN A 65 4.96 -8.29 -5.41
C GLN A 65 4.80 -8.13 -3.90
N ALA A 66 4.33 -6.96 -3.49
CA ALA A 66 3.88 -6.68 -2.13
C ALA A 66 2.39 -6.27 -2.16
N VAL A 67 1.57 -6.85 -1.29
CA VAL A 67 0.12 -6.64 -1.29
C VAL A 67 -0.38 -6.12 0.05
N GLY A 68 -1.61 -5.59 0.08
CA GLY A 68 -2.32 -5.24 1.32
C GLY A 68 -1.91 -3.91 1.98
N GLY A 69 -0.83 -3.27 1.54
CA GLY A 69 -0.39 -2.02 2.15
C GLY A 69 -1.14 -0.77 1.66
N PHE A 70 -1.21 0.22 2.55
CA PHE A 70 -1.82 1.52 2.31
C PHE A 70 -1.09 2.60 3.14
N PRO A 71 -0.82 3.80 2.58
CA PRO A 71 -1.03 4.21 1.20
C PRO A 71 -0.13 3.44 0.23
N ARG A 72 -0.32 3.66 -1.08
CA ARG A 72 0.47 3.00 -2.13
C ARG A 72 1.97 3.28 -1.93
N GLY A 73 2.73 2.24 -1.61
CA GLY A 73 4.18 2.25 -1.51
C GLY A 73 4.87 2.04 -2.85
N THR A 74 6.21 2.02 -2.81
CA THR A 74 7.10 1.83 -3.96
C THR A 74 7.96 0.58 -3.75
N VAL A 75 8.22 -0.14 -4.84
CA VAL A 75 9.17 -1.25 -4.86
C VAL A 75 10.50 -0.73 -5.39
N GLN A 76 11.60 -1.12 -4.76
CA GLN A 76 12.95 -0.77 -5.17
C GLN A 76 13.77 -2.03 -5.40
N TRP A 77 14.57 -2.02 -6.45
CA TRP A 77 15.44 -3.14 -6.84
C TRP A 77 16.90 -2.77 -6.61
N PHE A 78 17.60 -3.65 -5.91
CA PHE A 78 19.03 -3.53 -5.65
C PHE A 78 19.71 -4.86 -5.98
N ASP A 79 20.91 -4.79 -6.57
CA ASP A 79 21.76 -5.96 -6.72
C ASP A 79 22.59 -6.23 -5.45
N GLN A 80 23.39 -7.29 -5.47
CA GLN A 80 24.25 -7.68 -4.35
C GLN A 80 25.32 -6.64 -3.99
N TYR A 81 25.62 -5.71 -4.90
CA TYR A 81 26.59 -4.62 -4.67
C TYR A 81 25.90 -3.34 -4.18
N GLY A 82 24.57 -3.35 -4.03
CA GLY A 82 23.78 -2.17 -3.63
C GLY A 82 23.47 -1.22 -4.78
N THR A 83 23.71 -1.61 -6.03
CA THR A 83 23.38 -0.78 -7.19
C THR A 83 21.87 -0.73 -7.37
N ASN A 84 21.32 0.47 -7.50
CA ASN A 84 19.89 0.67 -7.63
C ASN A 84 19.42 0.49 -9.09
N TRP A 85 18.67 -0.57 -9.33
CA TRP A 85 18.08 -0.94 -10.64
C TRP A 85 16.60 -0.56 -10.77
N THR A 86 16.04 0.16 -9.80
CA THR A 86 14.59 0.49 -9.74
C THR A 86 14.11 1.19 -11.01
N ARG A 87 14.93 2.05 -11.63
CA ARG A 87 14.56 2.76 -12.87
C ARG A 87 14.48 1.87 -14.10
N SER A 88 15.14 0.71 -14.07
CA SER A 88 15.09 -0.29 -15.14
C SER A 88 13.88 -1.21 -15.01
N ALA A 89 13.20 -1.20 -13.86
CA ALA A 89 12.00 -1.99 -13.63
C ALA A 89 10.76 -1.32 -14.21
N GLN A 90 9.81 -2.14 -14.66
CA GLN A 90 8.49 -1.68 -15.07
C GLN A 90 7.52 -1.83 -13.89
N ASP A 91 6.76 -0.77 -13.59
CA ASP A 91 5.76 -0.80 -12.52
C ASP A 91 4.53 -1.60 -12.99
N GLY A 92 4.39 -2.83 -12.50
CA GLY A 92 3.23 -3.68 -12.76
C GLY A 92 2.00 -3.13 -12.05
N ARG A 93 1.27 -2.21 -12.70
CA ARG A 93 0.01 -1.70 -12.13
C ARG A 93 -0.97 -2.85 -11.93
N ALA A 94 -1.44 -3.03 -10.69
CA ALA A 94 -2.61 -3.82 -10.36
C ALA A 94 -3.85 -3.21 -11.05
N GLY A 95 -4.14 -3.66 -12.27
CA GLY A 95 -5.29 -3.17 -13.04
C GLY A 95 -5.15 -3.30 -14.56
N LYS A 96 -5.04 -4.53 -15.06
CA LYS A 96 -5.70 -5.04 -16.29
C LYS A 96 -5.09 -6.39 -16.64
N GLY A 97 -5.90 -7.44 -16.59
CA GLY A 97 -5.60 -8.70 -17.26
C GLY A 97 -5.28 -8.41 -18.72
N ARG A 98 -4.04 -8.69 -19.12
CA ARG A 98 -3.69 -8.86 -20.52
C ARG A 98 -3.42 -10.34 -20.71
N ARG A 99 -4.40 -11.02 -21.31
CA ARG A 99 -4.14 -12.26 -22.05
C ARG A 99 -3.01 -11.95 -23.03
N ALA A 100 -1.92 -12.68 -22.93
CA ALA A 100 -1.07 -12.91 -24.09
C ALA A 100 -1.68 -14.08 -24.88
N LEU A 101 -1.57 -13.96 -26.21
CA LEU A 101 -2.09 -14.85 -27.24
C LEU A 101 -1.67 -16.31 -27.04
#